data_AF-A0A3D5W490-F1
#
_entry.id   AF-A0A3D5W490-F1
#
_cell.length_a   1.000
_cell.length_b   1.000
_cell.length_c   1.000
_cell.angle_alpha   90.00
_cell.angle_beta   90.00
_cell.angle_gamma   90.00
#
_symmetry.space_group_name_H-M   'P 1'
#
loop_
_entity.id
_entity.type
_entity.pdbx_description
1 polymer ?
#
loop_
_entity_poly.entity_id
_entity_poly.type
_entity_poly.pdbx_seq_one_letter_code
_entity_poly.pdbx_strand_id
1 'polypeptide(L)'
;MNGFETHGIGHLSPSQINMAMDSASAWVVSKLLKQRFTVGIPAERGKAVESGVARGLYHPDIPISDCQARAIEVFESNTALMSGLDSEERKKVYPTIEAMVEMAVEQLRPLGNPIWPAETHQNRVEIKCRFKKGEDGTVPIIGFLDFLYDTQIVDLKTTGRLPTKMSAAHCRQAAVYARATGLPIKFLYVSPKNYRWLEPEDIDQSLDEIKAQVKRLEKFLSVSNDPKFLASIVPHNPSSFYWNGNRHLEGELDRA
;
A
#
# COMPACT_ATOMS: atom_id res chain seq x y z
N MET A 1 15.04 -25.00 1.54
CA MET A 1 14.99 -23.62 1.02
C MET A 1 13.87 -23.51 0.00
N ASN A 2 12.94 -22.57 0.18
CA ASN A 2 11.87 -22.30 -0.79
C ASN A 2 12.25 -21.20 -1.80
N GLY A 3 11.42 -21.01 -2.84
CA GLY A 3 11.69 -20.01 -3.88
C GLY A 3 11.83 -18.58 -3.35
N PHE A 4 11.09 -18.20 -2.30
CA PHE A 4 11.23 -16.87 -1.69
C PHE A 4 12.61 -16.69 -1.06
N GLU A 5 13.06 -17.67 -0.27
CA GLU A 5 14.37 -17.66 0.38
C GLU A 5 15.52 -17.62 -0.63
N THR A 6 15.44 -18.41 -1.71
CA THR A 6 16.44 -18.43 -2.79
C THR A 6 16.69 -17.04 -3.36
N HIS A 7 15.65 -16.22 -3.46
CA HIS A 7 15.70 -14.86 -4.02
C HIS A 7 15.79 -13.77 -2.95
N GLY A 8 16.04 -14.13 -1.68
CA GLY A 8 16.20 -13.19 -0.58
C GLY A 8 14.90 -12.47 -0.18
N ILE A 9 13.73 -13.05 -0.45
CA ILE A 9 12.42 -12.49 -0.13
C ILE A 9 11.98 -13.01 1.24
N GLY A 10 12.29 -12.26 2.30
CA GLY A 10 11.95 -12.66 3.68
C GLY A 10 10.48 -12.48 4.08
N HIS A 11 9.72 -11.69 3.32
CA HIS A 11 8.30 -11.46 3.54
C HIS A 11 7.62 -10.96 2.26
N LEU A 12 6.30 -11.05 2.23
CA LEU A 12 5.44 -10.34 1.29
C LEU A 12 4.64 -9.25 2.02
N SER A 13 3.99 -8.37 1.26
CA SER A 13 2.96 -7.48 1.78
C SER A 13 1.73 -7.49 0.86
N PRO A 14 0.55 -7.01 1.29
CA PRO A 14 -0.62 -6.91 0.42
C PRO A 14 -0.33 -6.15 -0.88
N SER A 15 0.42 -5.04 -0.81
CA SER A 15 0.79 -4.25 -1.98
C SER A 15 1.73 -5.00 -2.93
N GLN A 16 2.66 -5.80 -2.41
CA GLN A 16 3.53 -6.64 -3.24
C GLN A 16 2.77 -7.76 -3.93
N ILE A 17 1.82 -8.40 -3.23
CA ILE A 17 0.96 -9.44 -3.80
C ILE A 17 0.07 -8.84 -4.89
N ASN A 18 -0.53 -7.68 -4.63
CA ASN A 18 -1.33 -6.96 -5.61
C ASN A 18 -0.51 -6.57 -6.86
N MET A 19 0.72 -6.09 -6.67
CA MET A 19 1.63 -5.80 -7.79
C MET A 19 1.94 -7.05 -8.60
N ALA A 20 2.23 -8.18 -7.95
CA ALA A 20 2.48 -9.44 -8.66
C ALA A 20 1.27 -9.95 -9.46
N MET A 21 0.05 -9.68 -8.99
CA MET A 21 -1.18 -10.05 -9.70
C MET A 21 -1.46 -9.13 -10.89
N ASP A 22 -1.24 -7.82 -10.74
CA ASP A 22 -1.54 -6.82 -11.77
C ASP A 22 -0.44 -6.70 -12.84
N SER A 23 0.82 -6.72 -12.41
CA SER A 23 1.99 -6.55 -13.25
C SER A 23 3.16 -7.38 -12.72
N ALA A 24 3.18 -8.66 -13.12
CA ALA A 24 4.24 -9.58 -12.76
C ALA A 24 5.63 -9.07 -13.20
N SER A 25 5.72 -8.44 -14.39
CA SER A 25 6.96 -7.79 -14.85
C SER A 25 7.44 -6.67 -13.92
N ALA A 26 6.55 -5.77 -13.47
CA ALA A 26 6.94 -4.73 -12.51
C ALA A 26 7.39 -5.32 -11.17
N TRP A 27 6.70 -6.36 -10.71
CA TRP A 27 7.10 -7.07 -9.49
C TRP A 27 8.48 -7.71 -9.62
N VAL A 28 8.78 -8.38 -10.72
CA VAL A 28 10.09 -9.02 -10.96
C VAL A 28 11.20 -7.97 -11.02
N VAL A 29 11.02 -6.89 -11.78
CA VAL A 29 12.03 -5.83 -11.88
C VAL A 29 12.26 -5.16 -10.53
N SER A 30 11.19 -4.92 -9.76
CA SER A 30 11.31 -4.32 -8.43
C SER A 30 11.92 -5.26 -7.38
N LYS A 31 11.52 -6.54 -7.36
CA LYS A 31 11.85 -7.46 -6.26
C LYS A 31 13.03 -8.37 -6.55
N LEU A 32 13.15 -8.87 -7.77
CA LEU A 32 14.23 -9.78 -8.15
C LEU A 32 15.43 -9.01 -8.71
N LEU A 33 15.19 -8.05 -9.60
CA LEU A 33 16.26 -7.19 -10.15
C LEU A 33 16.60 -5.99 -9.24
N LYS A 34 15.85 -5.82 -8.13
CA LYS A 34 16.09 -4.82 -7.07
C LYS A 34 16.08 -3.38 -7.58
N GLN A 35 15.38 -3.11 -8.68
CA GLN A 35 15.25 -1.76 -9.21
C GLN A 35 14.23 -0.96 -8.40
N ARG A 36 14.55 0.32 -8.16
CA ARG A 36 13.68 1.20 -7.39
C ARG A 36 12.60 1.80 -8.28
N PHE A 37 11.35 1.48 -7.98
CA PHE A 37 10.21 2.14 -8.63
C PHE A 37 9.91 3.46 -7.91
N THR A 38 9.71 4.50 -8.71
CA THR A 38 9.13 5.76 -8.26
C THR A 38 7.61 5.63 -8.18
N VAL A 39 7.00 6.39 -7.27
CA VAL A 39 5.54 6.51 -7.18
C VAL A 39 5.12 7.90 -7.66
N GLY A 40 3.93 7.98 -8.23
CA GLY A 40 3.40 9.23 -8.76
C GLY A 40 2.83 10.17 -7.70
N ILE A 41 2.54 11.41 -8.12
CA ILE A 41 1.93 12.47 -7.29
C ILE A 41 0.70 12.01 -6.49
N PRO A 42 -0.25 11.21 -7.04
CA PRO A 42 -1.39 10.75 -6.26
C PRO A 42 -1.01 9.92 -5.03
N ALA A 43 0.07 9.12 -5.12
CA ALA A 43 0.55 8.30 -4.00
C ALA A 43 1.21 9.18 -2.93
N GLU A 44 2.03 10.15 -3.34
CA GLU A 44 2.66 11.08 -2.39
C GLU A 44 1.65 11.99 -1.69
N ARG A 45 0.62 12.45 -2.43
CA ARG A 45 -0.52 13.15 -1.82
C ARG A 45 -1.22 12.29 -0.76
N GLY A 46 -1.41 11.00 -1.04
CA GLY A 46 -2.02 10.07 -0.07
C GLY A 46 -1.24 9.98 1.24
N LYS A 47 0.08 9.79 1.15
CA LYS A 47 0.97 9.74 2.33
C LYS A 47 0.96 11.06 3.11
N ALA A 48 0.94 12.18 2.41
CA ALA A 48 0.85 13.51 3.01
C ALA A 48 -0.44 13.68 3.81
N VAL A 49 -1.59 13.37 3.20
CA VAL A 49 -2.89 13.42 3.88
C VAL A 49 -2.91 12.50 5.10
N GLU A 50 -2.46 11.25 4.96
CA GLU A 50 -2.37 10.30 6.10
C GLU A 50 -1.54 10.89 7.25
N SER A 51 -0.40 11.52 6.96
CA SER A 51 0.44 12.13 8.00
C SER A 51 -0.25 13.32 8.71
N GLY A 52 -0.97 14.17 7.98
CA GLY A 52 -1.75 15.26 8.58
C GLY A 52 -2.91 14.75 9.42
N VAL A 53 -3.62 13.73 8.92
CA VAL A 53 -4.73 13.09 9.66
C VAL A 53 -4.22 12.42 10.93
N ALA A 54 -3.15 11.65 10.85
CA ALA A 54 -2.50 11.05 12.00
C ALA A 54 -2.15 12.12 13.05
N ARG A 55 -1.55 13.23 12.63
CA ARG A 55 -1.23 14.35 13.52
C ARG A 55 -2.46 14.87 14.27
N GLY A 56 -3.61 15.01 13.61
CA GLY A 56 -4.85 15.50 14.21
C GLY A 56 -5.62 14.49 15.07
N LEU A 57 -5.42 13.18 14.85
CA LEU A 57 -6.03 12.12 15.66
C LEU A 57 -5.22 11.78 16.90
N TYR A 58 -3.89 11.82 16.78
CA TYR A 58 -2.97 11.56 17.88
C TYR A 58 -2.81 12.77 18.83
N HIS A 59 -3.15 13.97 18.35
CA HIS A 59 -3.16 15.19 19.16
C HIS A 59 -4.48 15.95 18.94
N PRO A 60 -5.59 15.53 19.57
CA PRO A 60 -6.93 16.05 19.25
C PRO A 60 -7.10 17.56 19.50
N ASP A 61 -6.29 18.14 20.40
CA ASP A 61 -6.36 19.56 20.76
C ASP A 61 -5.73 20.50 19.73
N ILE A 62 -4.99 19.98 18.74
CA ILE A 62 -4.37 20.84 17.74
C ILE A 62 -5.39 21.32 16.69
N PRO A 63 -5.23 22.56 16.20
CA PRO A 63 -6.05 23.08 15.11
C PRO A 63 -5.93 22.24 13.83
N ILE A 64 -6.99 22.24 13.02
CA ILE A 64 -6.97 21.55 11.72
C ILE A 64 -5.92 22.15 10.78
N SER A 65 -5.66 23.45 10.88
CA SER A 65 -4.61 24.15 10.12
C SER A 65 -3.22 23.55 10.35
N ASP A 66 -2.93 23.08 11.56
CA ASP A 66 -1.63 22.49 11.88
C ASP A 66 -1.51 21.07 11.31
N CYS A 67 -2.63 20.35 11.24
CA CYS A 67 -2.73 19.06 10.56
C CYS A 67 -2.48 19.22 9.06
N GLN A 68 -3.08 20.25 8.47
CA GLN A 68 -2.93 20.62 7.06
C GLN A 68 -1.50 21.04 6.73
N ALA A 69 -0.90 21.91 7.54
CA ALA A 69 0.50 22.32 7.41
C ALA A 69 1.44 21.12 7.45
N ARG A 70 1.21 20.17 8.37
CA ARG A 70 1.98 18.93 8.46
C ARG A 70 1.88 18.10 7.17
N ALA A 71 0.68 17.98 6.60
CA ALA A 71 0.50 17.25 5.34
C ALA A 71 1.24 17.94 4.18
N ILE A 72 1.18 19.27 4.08
CA ILE A 72 1.88 20.04 3.05
C ILE A 72 3.39 19.84 3.17
N GLU A 73 3.96 19.93 4.38
CA GLU A 73 5.39 19.70 4.63
C GLU A 73 5.84 18.31 4.15
N VAL A 74 5.06 17.25 4.45
CA VAL A 74 5.35 15.90 3.97
C VAL A 74 5.31 15.82 2.45
N PHE A 75 4.30 16.43 1.84
CA PHE A 75 4.17 16.44 0.39
C PHE A 75 5.35 17.14 -0.29
N GLU A 76 5.74 18.32 0.21
CA GLU A 76 6.90 19.07 -0.30
C GLU A 76 8.18 18.25 -0.16
N SER A 77 8.42 17.66 1.01
CA SER A 77 9.60 16.84 1.27
C SER A 77 9.68 15.63 0.32
N ASN A 78 8.59 14.88 0.18
CA ASN A 78 8.58 13.67 -0.63
C ASN A 78 8.65 13.96 -2.14
N THR A 79 8.14 15.12 -2.57
CA THR A 79 8.12 15.50 -3.99
C THR A 79 9.28 16.41 -4.40
N ALA A 80 10.18 16.75 -3.48
CA ALA A 80 11.29 17.69 -3.69
C ALA A 80 12.15 17.36 -4.92
N LEU A 81 12.42 16.07 -5.14
CA LEU A 81 13.28 15.56 -6.22
C LEU A 81 12.49 14.95 -7.39
N MET A 82 11.16 15.10 -7.41
CA MET A 82 10.35 14.57 -8.51
C MET A 82 10.48 15.45 -9.75
N SER A 83 10.86 14.85 -10.87
CA SER A 83 10.96 15.52 -12.17
C SER A 83 9.59 16.01 -12.64
N GLY A 84 9.53 17.23 -13.17
CA GLY A 84 8.31 17.80 -13.75
C GLY A 84 7.31 18.37 -12.73
N LEU A 85 7.73 18.53 -11.46
CA LEU A 85 6.93 19.15 -10.42
C LEU A 85 7.70 20.29 -9.77
N ASP A 86 7.57 21.49 -10.33
CA ASP A 86 8.15 22.71 -9.76
C ASP A 86 7.34 23.21 -8.54
N SER A 87 7.83 24.30 -7.93
CA SER A 87 7.19 24.90 -6.75
C SER A 87 5.75 25.36 -7.01
N GLU A 88 5.43 25.84 -8.21
CA GLU A 88 4.09 26.35 -8.51
C GLU A 88 3.12 25.20 -8.79
N GLU A 89 3.57 24.14 -9.47
CA GLU A 89 2.79 22.92 -9.65
C GLU A 89 2.50 22.21 -8.31
N ARG A 90 3.43 22.23 -7.36
CA ARG A 90 3.18 21.71 -5.99
C ARG A 90 2.05 22.44 -5.30
N LYS A 91 2.09 23.78 -5.32
CA LYS A 91 1.08 24.62 -4.66
C LYS A 91 -0.33 24.39 -5.19
N LYS A 92 -0.48 24.02 -6.47
CA LYS A 92 -1.80 23.64 -7.04
C LYS A 92 -2.41 22.41 -6.36
N VAL A 93 -1.60 21.56 -5.73
CA VAL A 93 -2.06 20.36 -5.01
C VAL A 93 -2.49 20.68 -3.58
N TYR A 94 -2.05 21.78 -2.97
CA TYR A 94 -2.28 22.07 -1.54
C TYR A 94 -3.76 22.14 -1.18
N PRO A 95 -4.64 22.84 -1.92
CA PRO A 95 -6.07 22.87 -1.58
C PRO A 95 -6.72 21.48 -1.58
N THR A 96 -6.21 20.56 -2.42
CA THR A 96 -6.66 19.16 -2.45
C THR A 96 -6.24 18.41 -1.19
N ILE A 97 -4.99 18.60 -0.75
CA ILE A 97 -4.46 17.99 0.48
C ILE A 97 -5.23 18.52 1.68
N GLU A 98 -5.37 19.84 1.79
CA GLU A 98 -6.02 20.52 2.91
C GLU A 98 -7.46 20.05 3.11
N ALA A 99 -8.25 20.01 2.03
CA ALA A 99 -9.63 19.56 2.06
C ALA A 99 -9.76 18.07 2.42
N MET A 100 -8.84 17.22 1.95
CA MET A 100 -8.84 15.80 2.29
C MET A 100 -8.46 15.58 3.77
N VAL A 101 -7.52 16.35 4.32
CA VAL A 101 -7.13 16.26 5.74
C VAL A 101 -8.30 16.69 6.63
N GLU A 102 -8.90 17.85 6.35
CA GLU A 102 -10.06 18.35 7.10
C GLU A 102 -11.19 17.32 7.15
N MET A 103 -11.58 16.82 5.99
CA MET A 103 -12.66 15.84 5.86
C MET A 103 -12.35 14.52 6.56
N ALA A 104 -11.13 14.00 6.43
CA ALA A 104 -10.73 12.77 7.10
C ALA A 104 -10.71 12.94 8.62
N VAL A 105 -10.16 14.05 9.13
CA VAL A 105 -10.13 14.34 10.57
C VAL A 105 -11.56 14.50 11.13
N GLU A 106 -12.44 15.21 10.42
CA GLU A 106 -13.84 15.36 10.81
C GLU A 106 -14.56 14.00 10.94
N GLN A 107 -14.30 13.07 10.01
CA GLN A 107 -14.90 11.73 10.03
C GLN A 107 -14.30 10.79 11.07
N LEU A 108 -13.02 10.95 11.39
CA LEU A 108 -12.29 10.02 12.25
C LEU A 108 -12.30 10.41 13.73
N ARG A 109 -12.31 11.71 14.06
CA ARG A 109 -12.36 12.19 15.45
C ARG A 109 -13.52 11.61 16.28
N PRO A 110 -14.75 11.45 15.75
CA PRO A 110 -15.85 10.85 16.50
C PRO A 110 -15.62 9.40 16.94
N LEU A 111 -14.66 8.69 16.32
CA LEU A 111 -14.28 7.33 16.71
C LEU A 111 -13.38 7.30 17.96
N GLY A 112 -12.96 8.46 18.46
CA GLY A 112 -11.99 8.59 19.55
C GLY A 112 -10.56 8.60 19.05
N ASN A 113 -9.61 8.37 19.96
CA ASN A 113 -8.20 8.35 19.63
C ASN A 113 -7.76 6.93 19.22
N PRO A 114 -7.03 6.77 18.10
CA PRO A 114 -6.42 5.49 17.77
C PRO A 114 -5.31 5.15 18.77
N ILE A 115 -5.03 3.85 18.89
CA ILE A 115 -3.94 3.28 19.69
C ILE A 115 -2.61 3.76 19.11
N TRP A 116 -1.81 4.41 19.96
CA TRP A 116 -0.49 4.87 19.61
C TRP A 116 0.43 3.68 19.29
N PRO A 117 1.15 3.69 18.16
CA PRO A 117 2.08 2.62 17.86
C PRO A 117 3.27 2.63 18.83
N ALA A 118 3.49 1.52 19.54
CA ALA A 118 4.39 1.46 20.69
C ALA A 118 5.88 1.72 20.37
N GLU A 119 6.36 1.32 19.18
CA GLU A 119 7.81 1.35 18.83
C GLU A 119 8.11 1.93 17.44
N THR A 120 7.10 2.07 16.58
CA THR A 120 7.22 2.49 15.18
C THR A 120 6.26 3.65 14.88
N HIS A 121 6.41 4.33 13.75
CA HIS A 121 5.46 5.38 13.33
C HIS A 121 4.08 4.83 12.91
N GLN A 122 3.93 3.50 12.77
CA GLN A 122 2.72 2.80 12.34
C GLN A 122 2.60 1.44 13.04
N ASN A 123 1.39 0.90 13.21
CA ASN A 123 1.18 -0.40 13.83
C ASN A 123 1.47 -1.53 12.83
N ARG A 124 2.55 -2.29 13.05
CA ARG A 124 2.95 -3.43 12.20
C ARG A 124 2.13 -4.68 12.54
N VAL A 125 1.61 -5.35 11.52
CA VAL A 125 0.92 -6.64 11.63
C VAL A 125 1.58 -7.69 10.76
N GLU A 126 1.39 -8.96 11.12
CA GLU A 126 1.95 -10.09 10.37
C GLU A 126 1.02 -11.30 10.41
N ILE A 127 0.85 -11.97 9.27
CA ILE A 127 0.27 -13.32 9.19
C ILE A 127 1.27 -14.27 8.53
N LYS A 128 1.20 -15.56 8.86
CA LYS A 128 1.99 -16.60 8.19
C LYS A 128 1.16 -17.26 7.10
N CYS A 129 1.53 -17.08 5.84
CA CYS A 129 0.84 -17.73 4.71
C CYS A 129 1.52 -19.05 4.37
N ARG A 130 0.81 -20.17 4.59
CA ARG A 130 1.27 -21.52 4.21
C ARG A 130 0.93 -21.84 2.75
N PHE A 131 1.96 -22.03 1.92
CA PHE A 131 1.82 -22.38 0.50
C PHE A 131 2.15 -23.85 0.19
N LYS A 132 2.94 -24.55 1.03
CA LYS A 132 3.18 -26.00 0.94
C LYS A 132 3.35 -26.66 2.31
N LYS A 133 3.43 -28.00 2.34
CA LYS A 133 3.76 -28.77 3.55
C LYS A 133 5.25 -28.61 3.91
N GLY A 134 5.59 -28.85 5.17
CA GLY A 134 6.96 -28.73 5.68
C GLY A 134 7.25 -27.39 6.36
N GLU A 135 8.45 -27.27 6.93
CA GLU A 135 8.94 -26.11 7.68
C GLU A 135 9.14 -24.90 6.74
N ASP A 136 9.79 -25.10 5.60
CA ASP A 136 9.99 -24.08 4.55
C ASP A 136 8.70 -23.75 3.74
N GLY A 137 7.54 -24.18 4.24
CA GLY A 137 6.26 -24.11 3.53
C GLY A 137 5.46 -22.83 3.77
N THR A 138 6.07 -21.81 4.39
CA THR A 138 5.41 -20.57 4.78
C THR A 138 6.21 -19.33 4.41
N VAL A 139 5.51 -18.24 4.12
CA VAL A 139 6.10 -16.90 3.97
C VAL A 139 5.31 -15.91 4.84
N PRO A 140 5.98 -15.04 5.60
CA PRO A 140 5.30 -13.95 6.31
C PRO A 140 4.65 -12.98 5.33
N ILE A 141 3.45 -12.51 5.65
CA ILE A 141 2.81 -11.37 5.00
C ILE A 141 2.69 -10.27 6.03
N ILE A 142 3.37 -9.15 5.79
CA ILE A 142 3.43 -8.01 6.71
C ILE A 142 2.56 -6.86 6.21
N GLY A 143 2.02 -6.10 7.15
CA GLY A 143 1.20 -4.94 6.90
C GLY A 143 1.47 -3.83 7.90
N PHE A 144 1.05 -2.62 7.56
CA PHE A 144 1.07 -1.46 8.44
C PHE A 144 -0.33 -0.87 8.45
N LEU A 145 -0.91 -0.77 9.63
CA LEU A 145 -2.25 -0.21 9.82
C LEU A 145 -2.15 1.31 9.90
N ASP A 146 -3.06 2.01 9.21
CA ASP A 146 -3.15 3.47 9.30
C ASP A 146 -3.64 3.86 10.70
N PHE A 147 -4.81 3.36 11.10
CA PHE A 147 -5.40 3.63 12.42
C PHE A 147 -5.97 2.36 13.06
N LEU A 148 -5.46 2.02 14.24
CA LEU A 148 -5.95 0.92 15.07
C LEU A 148 -6.73 1.51 16.24
N TYR A 149 -7.94 1.02 16.49
CA TYR A 149 -8.75 1.31 17.67
C TYR A 149 -8.99 0.02 18.46
N ASP A 150 -9.45 0.13 19.70
CA ASP A 150 -9.72 -1.03 20.55
C ASP A 150 -10.72 -2.03 19.93
N THR A 151 -11.62 -1.54 19.07
CA THR A 151 -12.73 -2.32 18.51
C THR A 151 -12.64 -2.55 17.00
N GLN A 152 -11.78 -1.81 16.29
CA GLN A 152 -11.75 -1.84 14.82
C GLN A 152 -10.45 -1.26 14.25
N ILE A 153 -10.23 -1.54 12.97
CA ILE A 153 -9.20 -0.90 12.14
C ILE A 153 -9.87 0.06 11.17
N VAL A 154 -9.24 1.21 10.95
CA VAL A 154 -9.59 2.10 9.85
C VAL A 154 -8.39 2.30 8.92
N ASP A 155 -8.60 2.05 7.64
CA ASP A 155 -7.64 2.29 6.56
C ASP A 155 -8.11 3.51 5.73
N LEU A 156 -7.24 4.51 5.56
CA LEU A 156 -7.54 5.77 4.90
C LEU A 156 -7.07 5.72 3.45
N LYS A 157 -8.00 5.96 2.52
CA LYS A 157 -7.71 6.03 1.09
C LYS A 157 -8.05 7.40 0.52
N THR A 158 -7.07 8.10 -0.03
CA THR A 158 -7.33 9.31 -0.82
C THR A 158 -7.55 8.97 -2.28
N THR A 159 -8.53 9.62 -2.91
CA THR A 159 -8.85 9.38 -4.32
C THR A 159 -9.45 10.62 -4.97
N GLY A 160 -9.24 10.77 -6.28
CA GLY A 160 -9.95 11.78 -7.07
C GLY A 160 -11.41 11.41 -7.34
N ARG A 161 -11.74 10.11 -7.29
CA ARG A 161 -13.10 9.59 -7.52
C ARG A 161 -13.43 8.53 -6.47
N LEU A 162 -14.49 8.77 -5.72
CA LEU A 162 -14.95 7.83 -4.70
C LEU A 162 -15.45 6.53 -5.34
N PRO A 163 -14.92 5.36 -4.94
CA PRO A 163 -15.41 4.09 -5.43
C PRO A 163 -16.76 3.76 -4.81
N THR A 164 -17.64 3.05 -5.52
CA THR A 164 -18.91 2.54 -4.97
C THR A 164 -18.76 1.24 -4.21
N LYS A 165 -17.71 0.48 -4.51
CA LYS A 165 -17.34 -0.78 -3.86
C LYS A 165 -15.84 -0.86 -3.68
N MET A 166 -15.36 -1.63 -2.71
CA MET A 166 -13.93 -1.83 -2.53
C MET A 166 -13.33 -2.53 -3.76
N SER A 167 -12.09 -2.14 -4.12
CA SER A 167 -11.34 -2.87 -5.13
C SER A 167 -10.88 -4.20 -4.56
N ALA A 168 -10.70 -5.23 -5.40
CA ALA A 168 -10.17 -6.52 -4.94
C ALA A 168 -8.79 -6.37 -4.26
N ALA A 169 -7.98 -5.41 -4.72
CA ALA A 169 -6.70 -5.08 -4.10
C ALA A 169 -6.85 -4.57 -2.65
N HIS A 170 -7.84 -3.72 -2.39
CA HIS A 170 -8.15 -3.24 -1.05
C HIS A 170 -8.82 -4.32 -0.20
N CYS A 171 -9.67 -5.19 -0.77
CA CYS A 171 -10.24 -6.33 -0.05
C CYS A 171 -9.14 -7.29 0.44
N ARG A 172 -8.12 -7.58 -0.39
CA ARG A 172 -6.96 -8.37 0.03
C ARG A 172 -6.13 -7.71 1.13
N GLN A 173 -5.92 -6.39 1.06
CA GLN A 173 -5.31 -5.63 2.15
C GLN A 173 -6.12 -5.76 3.44
N ALA A 174 -7.43 -5.54 3.34
CA ALA A 174 -8.35 -5.64 4.47
C ALA A 174 -8.31 -7.04 5.12
N ALA A 175 -8.29 -8.08 4.30
CA ALA A 175 -8.28 -9.46 4.75
C ALA A 175 -7.03 -9.83 5.54
N VAL A 176 -5.86 -9.33 5.14
CA VAL A 176 -4.62 -9.51 5.91
C VAL A 176 -4.71 -8.83 7.26
N TYR A 177 -5.22 -7.58 7.30
CA TYR A 177 -5.27 -6.77 8.51
C TYR A 177 -6.29 -7.33 9.52
N ALA A 178 -7.49 -7.69 9.04
CA ALA A 178 -8.51 -8.35 9.85
C ALA A 178 -8.03 -9.70 10.39
N ARG A 179 -7.36 -10.52 9.56
CA ARG A 179 -6.82 -11.81 10.00
C ARG A 179 -5.71 -11.66 11.05
N ALA A 180 -4.86 -10.65 10.92
CA ALA A 180 -3.74 -10.45 11.83
C ALA A 180 -4.17 -9.96 13.21
N THR A 181 -5.24 -9.17 13.28
CA THR A 181 -5.69 -8.51 14.51
C THR A 181 -6.89 -9.19 15.15
N GLY A 182 -7.69 -9.93 14.37
CA GLY A 182 -9.00 -10.43 14.80
C GLY A 182 -10.07 -9.34 14.89
N LEU A 183 -9.79 -8.12 14.42
CA LEU A 183 -10.71 -6.98 14.47
C LEU A 183 -11.39 -6.73 13.13
N PRO A 184 -12.63 -6.18 13.14
CA PRO A 184 -13.27 -5.68 11.93
C PRO A 184 -12.47 -4.50 11.35
N ILE A 185 -12.54 -4.32 10.04
CA ILE A 185 -11.85 -3.25 9.33
C ILE A 185 -12.81 -2.49 8.41
N LYS A 186 -12.68 -1.15 8.41
CA LYS A 186 -13.38 -0.25 7.51
C LYS A 186 -12.38 0.60 6.73
N PHE A 187 -12.77 1.00 5.53
CA PHE A 187 -11.98 1.90 4.70
C PHE A 187 -12.71 3.22 4.58
N LEU A 188 -12.02 4.31 4.94
CA LEU A 188 -12.48 5.66 4.68
C LEU A 188 -11.88 6.15 3.37
N TYR A 189 -12.70 6.24 2.32
CA TYR A 189 -12.31 6.85 1.06
C TYR A 189 -12.62 8.34 1.11
N VAL A 190 -11.61 9.18 0.85
CA VAL A 190 -11.74 10.64 0.87
C VAL A 190 -11.35 11.22 -0.48
N SER A 191 -12.21 12.10 -0.97
CA SER A 191 -11.95 13.02 -2.07
C SER A 191 -12.03 14.45 -1.55
N PRO A 192 -11.57 15.48 -2.29
CA PRO A 192 -11.60 16.86 -1.80
C PRO A 192 -13.01 17.40 -1.51
N LYS A 193 -14.05 16.76 -2.04
CA LYS A 193 -15.44 17.25 -1.97
C LYS A 193 -16.38 16.32 -1.21
N ASN A 194 -15.99 15.08 -0.96
CA ASN A 194 -16.88 14.07 -0.39
C ASN A 194 -16.07 12.86 0.14
N TYR A 195 -16.68 12.06 1.00
CA TYR A 195 -16.12 10.83 1.54
C TYR A 195 -17.07 9.63 1.36
N ARG A 196 -16.54 8.42 1.60
CA ARG A 196 -17.34 7.19 1.68
C ARG A 196 -16.66 6.17 2.58
N TRP A 197 -17.45 5.62 3.49
CA TRP A 197 -17.10 4.44 4.26
C TRP A 197 -17.46 3.17 3.49
N LEU A 198 -16.53 2.23 3.38
CA LEU A 198 -16.78 0.90 2.81
C LEU A 198 -16.15 -0.17 3.68
N GLU A 199 -16.73 -1.35 3.64
CA GLU A 199 -16.28 -2.54 4.37
C GLU A 199 -16.03 -3.68 3.36
N PRO A 200 -15.08 -4.58 3.63
CA PRO A 200 -14.81 -5.72 2.76
C PRO A 200 -16.00 -6.69 2.79
N GLU A 201 -16.43 -7.16 1.61
CA GLU A 201 -17.56 -8.07 1.47
C GLU A 201 -17.24 -9.50 1.94
N ASP A 202 -16.07 -10.03 1.55
CA ASP A 202 -15.64 -11.39 1.88
C ASP A 202 -14.13 -11.45 2.18
N ILE A 203 -13.81 -11.63 3.46
CA ILE A 203 -12.45 -11.73 3.99
C ILE A 203 -11.81 -13.07 3.60
N ASP A 204 -12.55 -14.17 3.69
CA ASP A 204 -11.99 -15.51 3.48
C ASP A 204 -11.71 -15.76 2.00
N GLN A 205 -12.59 -15.31 1.10
CA GLN A 205 -12.32 -15.31 -0.34
C GLN A 205 -11.02 -14.54 -0.66
N SER A 206 -10.84 -13.37 -0.06
CA SER A 206 -9.64 -12.55 -0.25
C SER A 206 -8.37 -13.25 0.26
N LEU A 207 -8.43 -13.97 1.39
CA LEU A 207 -7.32 -14.77 1.91
C LEU A 207 -6.99 -15.97 1.01
N ASP A 208 -8.00 -16.60 0.42
CA ASP A 208 -7.81 -17.69 -0.53
C ASP A 208 -7.16 -17.21 -1.83
N GLU A 209 -7.55 -16.04 -2.34
CA GLU A 209 -6.89 -15.39 -3.48
C GLU A 209 -5.42 -15.08 -3.19
N ILE A 210 -5.13 -14.53 -2.00
CA ILE A 210 -3.77 -14.27 -1.54
C ILE A 210 -2.97 -15.59 -1.54
N LYS A 211 -3.49 -16.63 -0.89
CA LYS A 211 -2.82 -17.92 -0.77
C LYS A 211 -2.57 -18.57 -2.14
N ALA A 212 -3.55 -18.47 -3.05
CA ALA A 212 -3.40 -18.95 -4.41
C ALA A 212 -2.27 -18.23 -5.14
N GLN A 213 -2.17 -16.90 -4.99
CA GLN A 213 -1.09 -16.13 -5.60
C GLN A 213 0.27 -16.40 -4.98
N VAL A 214 0.36 -16.52 -3.66
CA VAL A 214 1.61 -16.88 -2.98
C VAL A 214 2.12 -18.23 -3.49
N LYS A 215 1.23 -19.22 -3.69
CA LYS A 215 1.60 -20.51 -4.31
C LYS A 215 2.09 -20.37 -5.74
N ARG A 216 1.48 -19.49 -6.55
CA ARG A 216 1.93 -19.23 -7.93
C ARG A 216 3.30 -18.56 -7.96
N LEU A 217 3.51 -17.57 -7.10
CA LEU A 217 4.80 -16.91 -6.94
C LEU A 217 5.88 -17.89 -6.51
N GLU A 218 5.62 -18.75 -5.51
CA GLU A 218 6.62 -19.71 -5.10
C GLU A 218 7.01 -20.67 -6.22
N LYS A 219 6.03 -21.23 -6.94
CA LYS A 219 6.30 -22.08 -8.10
C LYS A 219 7.13 -21.36 -9.17
N PHE A 220 6.81 -20.10 -9.47
CA PHE A 220 7.56 -19.28 -10.41
C PHE A 220 9.00 -19.07 -9.94
N LEU A 221 9.20 -18.67 -8.69
CA LEU A 221 10.53 -18.46 -8.10
C LEU A 221 11.36 -19.75 -8.01
N SER A 222 10.72 -20.91 -7.98
CA SER A 222 11.38 -22.22 -8.01
C SER A 222 11.80 -22.68 -9.41
N VAL A 223 11.42 -21.97 -10.48
CA VAL A 223 11.84 -22.33 -11.85
C VAL A 223 13.34 -22.14 -12.05
N SER A 224 13.92 -21.07 -11.49
CA SER A 224 15.34 -20.74 -11.60
C SER A 224 15.83 -19.95 -10.40
N ASN A 225 17.11 -20.10 -10.06
CA ASN A 225 17.81 -19.27 -9.10
C ASN A 225 18.42 -18.01 -9.74
N ASP A 226 18.30 -17.84 -11.07
CA ASP A 226 18.73 -16.64 -11.78
C ASP A 226 17.56 -15.64 -11.94
N PRO A 227 17.61 -14.47 -11.27
CA PRO A 227 16.63 -13.40 -11.42
C PRO A 227 16.42 -12.92 -12.86
N LYS A 228 17.47 -12.96 -13.71
CA LYS A 228 17.39 -12.52 -15.11
C LYS A 228 16.58 -13.52 -15.92
N PHE A 229 16.89 -14.81 -15.82
CA PHE A 229 16.04 -15.83 -16.43
C PHE A 229 14.56 -15.72 -16.01
N LEU A 230 14.27 -15.44 -14.73
CA LEU A 230 12.88 -15.25 -14.29
C LEU A 230 12.23 -14.00 -14.91
N ALA A 231 13.01 -12.93 -15.13
CA ALA A 231 12.54 -11.73 -15.82
C ALA A 231 12.28 -11.96 -17.32
N SER A 232 13.01 -12.87 -17.98
CA SER A 232 12.81 -13.14 -19.41
C SER A 232 11.60 -14.03 -19.73
N ILE A 233 11.01 -14.69 -18.72
CA ILE A 233 9.85 -15.59 -18.90
C ILE A 233 8.52 -15.02 -18.36
N VAL A 234 8.49 -13.75 -17.93
CA VAL A 234 7.29 -13.10 -17.37
C VAL A 234 6.58 -12.25 -18.43
N PRO A 235 5.23 -12.28 -18.52
CA PRO A 235 4.52 -11.38 -19.43
C PRO A 235 4.73 -9.91 -19.02
N HIS A 236 4.98 -9.08 -20.03
CA HIS A 236 5.11 -7.64 -19.87
C HIS A 236 3.84 -6.90 -20.30
N ASN A 237 3.32 -6.05 -19.41
CA ASN A 237 2.18 -5.17 -19.66
C ASN A 237 2.58 -3.71 -19.39
N PRO A 238 3.05 -2.96 -20.40
CA PRO A 238 3.50 -1.58 -20.23
C PRO A 238 2.36 -0.59 -19.91
N SER A 239 1.10 -1.03 -20.03
CA SER A 239 -0.09 -0.24 -19.71
C SER A 239 -0.48 -0.29 -18.24
N SER A 240 0.14 -1.16 -17.43
CA SER A 240 -0.10 -1.17 -15.98
C SER A 240 0.40 0.14 -15.36
N PHE A 241 -0.38 0.66 -14.41
CA PHE A 241 -0.06 1.92 -13.73
C PHE A 241 1.28 1.87 -12.97
N TYR A 242 1.77 0.69 -12.61
CA TYR A 242 3.09 0.53 -11.96
C TYR A 242 4.25 1.00 -12.86
N TRP A 243 4.07 0.97 -14.18
CA TRP A 243 5.06 1.45 -15.15
C TRP A 243 5.01 2.96 -15.38
N ASN A 244 3.98 3.66 -14.87
CA ASN A 244 3.90 5.12 -14.96
C ASN A 244 5.05 5.76 -14.16
N GLY A 245 5.91 6.53 -14.84
CA GLY A 245 7.12 7.09 -14.26
C GLY A 245 8.32 6.13 -14.21
N ASN A 246 8.12 4.86 -14.56
CA ASN A 246 9.14 3.80 -14.45
C ASN A 246 9.49 3.13 -15.77
N ARG A 247 8.98 3.64 -16.91
CA ARG A 247 9.22 3.06 -18.25
C ARG A 247 10.70 2.96 -18.64
N HIS A 248 11.55 3.82 -18.09
CA HIS A 248 12.99 3.74 -18.31
C HIS A 248 13.63 2.43 -17.78
N LEU A 249 12.93 1.71 -16.90
CA LEU A 249 13.33 0.40 -16.38
C LEU A 249 12.85 -0.77 -17.24
N GLU A 250 12.04 -0.55 -18.28
CA GLU A 250 11.56 -1.64 -19.16
C GLU A 250 12.72 -2.38 -19.84
N GLY A 251 13.81 -1.68 -20.17
CA GLY A 251 15.01 -2.28 -20.74
C GLY A 251 15.73 -3.28 -19.80
N GLU A 252 15.37 -3.36 -18.53
CA GLU A 252 15.83 -4.43 -17.63
C GLU A 252 15.22 -5.78 -18.01
N LEU A 253 14.03 -5.81 -18.61
CA LEU A 253 13.39 -7.03 -19.10
C LEU A 253 14.04 -7.49 -20.42
N ASP A 254 14.44 -6.57 -21.29
CA ASP A 254 15.07 -6.89 -22.57
C ASP A 254 16.53 -7.39 -22.42
N ARG A 255 17.19 -7.01 -21.33
CA ARG A 255 18.57 -7.41 -21.00
C ARG A 255 18.66 -8.70 -20.18
N ALA A 256 17.52 -9.31 -19.88
CA ALA A 256 17.38 -10.50 -19.05
C ALA A 256 17.26 -11.78 -19.90
#